data_AF-A0A2N1PHC4-F1
#
_entry.id   AF-A0A2N1PHC4-F1
#
_cell.length_a   1.000
_cell.length_b   1.000
_cell.length_c   1.000
_cell.angle_alpha   90.00
_cell.angle_beta   90.00
_cell.angle_gamma   90.00
#
_symmetry.space_group_name_H-M   'P 1'
#
loop_
_entity.id
_entity.type
_entity.pdbx_description
1 polymer ?
#
loop_
_entity_poly.entity_id
_entity_poly.type
_entity_poly.pdbx_seq_one_letter_code
_entity_poly.pdbx_strand_id
1 'polypeptide(L)'
;MKPLSKIEELLALFDDSDLIKRYHKFEETINGDKELLKRLAQMKALQRQLVNAKAIHKKNAIEQFQNEYDVMRHDIENNPLVETYLDLQNELNDILIEVKEIIETEINKELSKYNFVSEK
;
A
#
# COMPACT_ATOMS: atom_id res chain seq x y z
N MET A 1 -14.06 25.90 -8.73
CA MET A 1 -13.63 25.86 -7.32
C MET A 1 -13.40 24.40 -6.97
N LYS A 2 -12.20 24.01 -6.52
CA LYS A 2 -11.84 22.60 -6.28
C LYS A 2 -12.75 21.96 -5.21
N PRO A 3 -13.07 20.65 -5.30
CA PRO A 3 -13.82 19.90 -4.29
C PRO A 3 -12.99 19.61 -3.02
N LEU A 4 -12.15 20.56 -2.58
CA LEU A 4 -11.27 20.40 -1.42
C LEU A 4 -12.07 20.04 -0.16
N SER A 5 -13.27 20.60 0.03
CA SER A 5 -14.09 20.33 1.22
C SER A 5 -14.60 18.89 1.31
N LYS A 6 -15.01 18.27 0.20
CA LYS A 6 -15.53 16.89 0.22
C LYS A 6 -14.43 15.87 0.48
N ILE A 7 -13.22 16.15 0.01
CA ILE A 7 -12.04 15.34 0.32
C ILE A 7 -11.68 15.50 1.79
N GLU A 8 -11.73 16.73 2.34
CA GLU A 8 -11.50 17.00 3.77
C GLU A 8 -12.52 16.27 4.67
N GLU A 9 -13.80 16.28 4.31
CA GLU A 9 -14.85 15.54 5.02
C GLU A 9 -14.60 14.03 5.01
N LEU A 10 -14.22 13.46 3.87
CA LEU A 10 -13.89 12.03 3.76
C LEU A 10 -12.66 11.69 4.61
N LEU A 11 -11.60 12.51 4.54
CA LEU A 11 -10.38 12.30 5.33
C LEU A 11 -10.65 12.37 6.84
N ALA A 12 -11.52 13.28 7.29
CA ALA A 12 -11.89 13.37 8.71
C ALA A 12 -12.57 12.08 9.23
N LEU A 13 -13.33 11.37 8.39
CA LEU A 13 -13.93 10.08 8.74
C LEU A 13 -12.89 8.97 8.90
N PHE A 14 -11.79 9.03 8.12
CA PHE A 14 -10.69 8.09 8.20
C PHE A 14 -9.79 8.36 9.43
N ASP A 15 -9.51 9.62 9.72
CA ASP A 15 -8.56 10.06 10.76
C ASP A 15 -9.00 9.65 12.18
N ASP A 16 -10.31 9.57 12.43
CA ASP A 16 -10.83 9.14 13.73
C ASP A 16 -10.93 7.61 13.89
N SER A 17 -10.66 6.84 12.83
CA SER A 17 -10.75 5.38 12.88
C SER A 17 -9.66 4.77 13.76
N ASP A 18 -10.05 3.78 14.58
CA ASP A 18 -9.11 3.00 15.39
C ASP A 18 -8.05 2.30 14.53
N LEU A 19 -8.40 1.97 13.29
CA LEU A 19 -7.49 1.35 12.33
C LEU A 19 -6.33 2.29 11.96
N ILE A 20 -6.62 3.55 11.61
CA ILE A 20 -5.57 4.54 11.28
C ILE A 20 -4.69 4.85 12.51
N LYS A 21 -5.30 4.97 13.70
CA LYS A 21 -4.54 5.16 14.94
C LYS A 21 -3.58 3.99 15.23
N ARG A 22 -4.04 2.75 15.01
CA ARG A 22 -3.19 1.56 15.13
C ARG A 22 -2.10 1.55 14.08
N TYR A 23 -2.43 1.83 12.82
CA TYR A 23 -1.46 1.91 11.73
C TYR A 23 -0.33 2.88 12.06
N HIS A 24 -0.63 4.12 12.46
CA HIS A 24 0.40 5.10 12.82
C HIS A 24 1.27 4.66 13.99
N LYS A 25 0.70 4.01 15.01
CA LYS A 25 1.50 3.49 16.13
C LYS A 25 2.52 2.45 15.68
N PHE A 26 2.14 1.54 14.80
CA PHE A 26 3.06 0.54 14.25
C PHE A 26 4.08 1.18 13.30
N GLU A 27 3.66 2.13 12.48
CA GLU A 27 4.53 2.92 11.61
C GLU A 27 5.63 3.64 12.40
N GLU A 28 5.27 4.34 13.49
CA GLU A 28 6.23 5.00 14.38
C GLU A 28 7.19 4.00 15.02
N THR A 29 6.69 2.84 15.44
CA THR A 29 7.50 1.78 16.06
C THR A 29 8.52 1.23 15.06
N ILE A 30 8.09 0.94 13.83
CA ILE A 30 8.96 0.46 12.75
C ILE A 30 9.99 1.52 12.35
N ASN A 31 9.57 2.77 12.22
CA ASN A 31 10.45 3.88 11.89
C ASN A 31 11.46 4.22 13.02
N GLY A 32 11.16 3.83 14.25
CA GLY A 32 12.08 3.92 15.38
C GLY A 32 13.13 2.81 15.41
N ASP A 33 12.90 1.67 14.75
CA ASP A 33 13.81 0.53 14.75
C ASP A 33 14.92 0.69 13.71
N LYS A 34 16.08 1.17 14.18
CA LYS A 34 17.26 1.40 13.34
C LYS A 34 17.79 0.14 12.67
N GLU A 35 17.71 -1.02 13.31
CA GLU A 35 18.23 -2.26 12.73
C GLU A 35 17.28 -2.79 11.65
N LEU A 36 15.97 -2.75 11.90
CA LEU A 36 14.96 -3.07 10.90
C LEU A 36 15.08 -2.15 9.67
N LEU A 37 15.20 -0.83 9.88
CA LEU A 37 15.38 0.13 8.80
C LEU A 37 16.65 -0.13 7.97
N LYS A 38 17.75 -0.52 8.64
CA LYS A 38 19.00 -0.90 7.97
C LYS A 38 18.81 -2.16 7.13
N ARG A 39 18.14 -3.19 7.65
CA ARG A 39 17.81 -4.42 6.91
C ARG A 39 16.91 -4.12 5.71
N LEU A 40 15.88 -3.28 5.87
CA LEU A 40 15.02 -2.81 4.78
C LEU A 40 15.82 -2.06 3.70
N ALA A 41 16.77 -1.21 4.09
CA ALA A 41 17.62 -0.51 3.14
C ALA A 41 18.53 -1.47 2.36
N GLN A 42 19.08 -2.48 3.01
CA GLN A 42 19.85 -3.55 2.37
C GLN A 42 18.98 -4.36 1.40
N MET A 43 17.76 -4.73 1.80
CA MET A 43 16.81 -5.44 0.94
C MET A 43 16.48 -4.63 -0.32
N LYS A 44 16.22 -3.32 -0.19
CA LYS A 44 16.01 -2.41 -1.33
C LYS A 44 17.24 -2.30 -2.22
N ALA A 45 18.44 -2.37 -1.66
CA ALA A 45 19.68 -2.38 -2.46
C ALA A 45 19.81 -3.67 -3.28
N LEU A 46 19.54 -4.83 -2.67
CA LEU A 46 19.50 -6.12 -3.36
C LEU A 46 18.45 -6.13 -4.47
N GLN A 47 17.25 -5.59 -4.21
CA GLN A 47 16.19 -5.46 -5.22
C GLN A 47 16.66 -4.65 -6.44
N ARG A 48 17.35 -3.53 -6.22
CA ARG A 48 17.92 -2.72 -7.32
C ARG A 48 18.99 -3.49 -8.10
N GLN A 49 19.88 -4.20 -7.40
CA GLN A 49 20.90 -5.04 -8.04
C GLN A 49 20.28 -6.15 -8.88
N LEU A 50 19.23 -6.78 -8.38
CA LEU A 50 18.44 -7.78 -9.09
C LEU A 50 17.78 -7.22 -10.35
N VAL A 51 17.13 -6.06 -10.26
CA VAL A 51 16.53 -5.37 -11.43
C VAL A 51 17.59 -5.06 -12.48
N ASN A 52 18.75 -4.53 -12.06
CA ASN A 52 19.85 -4.25 -12.96
C ASN A 52 20.40 -5.53 -13.62
N ALA A 53 20.58 -6.61 -12.85
CA ALA A 53 21.05 -7.90 -13.37
C ALA A 53 20.06 -8.50 -14.38
N LYS A 54 18.74 -8.37 -14.13
CA LYS A 54 17.67 -8.75 -15.06
C LYS A 54 17.74 -7.96 -16.36
N ALA A 55 17.97 -6.64 -16.29
CA ALA A 55 18.06 -5.76 -17.46
C ALA A 55 19.24 -6.12 -18.39
N ILE A 56 20.36 -6.61 -17.85
CA ILE A 56 21.55 -7.02 -18.63
C ILE A 56 21.67 -8.54 -18.81
N HIS A 57 20.61 -9.30 -18.49
CA HIS A 57 20.52 -10.76 -18.66
C HIS A 57 21.64 -11.59 -18.01
N LYS A 58 22.23 -11.13 -16.91
CA LYS A 58 23.29 -11.87 -16.19
C LYS A 58 22.70 -12.96 -15.29
N LYS A 59 22.39 -14.12 -15.86
CA LYS A 59 21.70 -15.25 -15.20
C LYS A 59 22.25 -15.62 -13.81
N ASN A 60 23.55 -15.84 -13.67
CA ASN A 60 24.15 -16.21 -12.37
C ASN A 60 23.96 -15.13 -11.30
N ALA A 61 24.07 -13.85 -11.69
CA ALA A 61 23.85 -12.74 -10.77
C ALA A 61 22.36 -12.57 -10.42
N ILE A 62 21.46 -12.84 -11.36
CA ILE A 62 20.01 -12.84 -11.11
C ILE A 62 19.68 -13.90 -10.05
N GLU A 63 20.16 -15.12 -10.21
CA GLU A 63 19.90 -16.21 -9.27
C GLU A 63 20.43 -15.90 -7.87
N GLN A 64 21.68 -15.41 -7.79
CA GLN A 64 22.28 -15.02 -6.52
C GLN A 64 21.48 -13.90 -5.83
N PHE A 65 21.23 -12.78 -6.51
CA PHE A 65 20.52 -11.65 -5.91
C PHE A 65 19.06 -11.97 -5.59
N GLN A 66 18.42 -12.83 -6.37
CA GLN A 66 17.06 -13.29 -6.10
C GLN A 66 17.03 -14.10 -4.80
N ASN A 67 17.94 -15.06 -4.63
CA ASN A 67 18.01 -15.87 -3.40
C ASN A 67 18.32 -15.02 -2.16
N GLU A 68 19.29 -14.10 -2.25
CA GLU A 68 19.62 -13.18 -1.15
C GLU A 68 18.45 -12.26 -0.80
N TYR A 69 17.75 -11.74 -1.82
CA TYR A 69 16.55 -10.92 -1.64
C TYR A 69 15.42 -11.71 -0.99
N ASP A 70 15.14 -12.93 -1.43
CA ASP A 70 14.03 -13.74 -0.92
C ASP A 70 14.24 -14.14 0.53
N VAL A 71 15.47 -14.54 0.91
CA VAL A 71 15.82 -14.82 2.31
C VAL A 71 15.64 -13.57 3.17
N MET A 72 16.21 -12.43 2.74
CA MET A 72 16.12 -11.19 3.52
C MET A 72 14.67 -10.70 3.65
N ARG A 73 13.88 -10.82 2.58
CA ARG A 73 12.46 -10.48 2.56
C ARG A 73 11.68 -11.35 3.53
N HIS A 74 11.85 -12.67 3.47
CA HIS A 74 11.18 -13.60 4.37
C HIS A 74 11.50 -13.30 5.84
N ASP A 75 12.77 -13.06 6.17
CA ASP A 75 13.17 -12.73 7.53
C ASP A 75 12.68 -11.36 8.02
N ILE A 76 12.33 -10.45 7.11
CA ILE A 76 11.74 -9.15 7.46
C ILE A 76 10.23 -9.30 7.64
N GLU A 77 9.56 -9.96 6.69
CA GLU A 77 8.10 -10.14 6.69
C GLU A 77 7.62 -11.04 7.84
N ASN A 78 8.41 -12.03 8.27
CA ASN A 78 8.09 -12.88 9.42
C ASN A 78 8.31 -12.22 10.79
N ASN A 79 8.80 -10.97 10.84
CA ASN A 79 8.88 -10.25 12.10
C ASN A 79 7.46 -9.90 12.55
N PRO A 80 6.99 -10.28 13.75
CA PRO A 80 5.60 -10.05 14.18
C PRO A 80 5.14 -8.59 14.08
N LEU A 81 6.06 -7.64 14.31
CA LEU A 81 5.75 -6.21 14.17
C LEU A 81 5.53 -5.80 12.72
N VAL A 82 6.34 -6.36 11.81
CA VAL A 82 6.24 -6.09 10.36
C VAL A 82 5.03 -6.79 9.78
N GLU A 83 4.79 -8.05 10.14
CA GLU A 83 3.61 -8.82 9.75
C GLU A 83 2.32 -8.06 10.10
N THR A 84 2.18 -7.65 11.37
CA THR A 84 1.01 -6.87 11.82
C THR A 84 0.87 -5.56 11.06
N TYR A 85 1.99 -4.87 10.79
CA TYR A 85 1.96 -3.63 10.03
C TYR A 85 1.53 -3.83 8.58
N LEU A 86 1.99 -4.89 7.92
CA LEU A 86 1.58 -5.25 6.55
C LEU A 86 0.10 -5.62 6.50
N ASP A 87 -0.42 -6.33 7.50
CA ASP A 87 -1.85 -6.62 7.61
C ASP A 87 -2.67 -5.35 7.72
N LEU A 88 -2.26 -4.41 8.59
CA LEU A 88 -2.91 -3.10 8.71
C LEU A 88 -2.86 -2.29 7.40
N GLN A 89 -1.74 -2.37 6.66
CA GLN A 89 -1.62 -1.73 5.34
C GLN A 89 -2.59 -2.33 4.33
N ASN A 90 -2.73 -3.65 4.31
CA ASN A 90 -3.65 -4.33 3.41
C ASN A 90 -5.11 -3.98 3.75
N GLU A 91 -5.47 -4.01 5.04
CA GLU A 91 -6.82 -3.64 5.50
C GLU A 91 -7.17 -2.19 5.11
N LEU A 92 -6.24 -1.24 5.30
CA LEU A 92 -6.44 0.14 4.86
C LEU A 92 -6.59 0.25 3.35
N ASN A 93 -5.79 -0.49 2.58
CA ASN A 93 -5.89 -0.50 1.12
C ASN A 93 -7.24 -1.04 0.63
N ASP A 94 -7.75 -2.11 1.27
CA ASP A 94 -9.04 -2.69 0.93
C ASP A 94 -10.18 -1.70 1.17
N ILE A 95 -10.16 -0.96 2.28
CA ILE A 95 -11.14 0.10 2.55
C ILE A 95 -11.06 1.21 1.49
N LEU A 96 -9.85 1.61 1.06
CA LEU A 96 -9.69 2.61 0.01
C LEU A 96 -10.26 2.14 -1.34
N ILE A 97 -10.05 0.87 -1.68
CA ILE A 97 -10.64 0.27 -2.89
C ILE A 97 -12.15 0.22 -2.77
N GLU A 98 -12.71 -0.23 -1.66
CA GLU A 98 -14.15 -0.30 -1.42
C GLU A 98 -14.80 1.08 -1.53
N VAL A 99 -14.23 2.09 -0.89
CA VAL A 99 -14.74 3.48 -0.95
C VAL A 99 -14.73 3.99 -2.39
N LYS A 100 -13.67 3.72 -3.15
CA LYS A 100 -13.59 4.07 -4.56
C LYS A 100 -14.71 3.40 -5.37
N GLU A 101 -14.93 2.10 -5.17
CA GLU A 101 -15.95 1.32 -5.88
C GLU A 101 -17.37 1.79 -5.53
N ILE A 102 -17.64 2.09 -4.26
CA ILE A 102 -18.92 2.63 -3.81
C ILE A 102 -19.19 3.99 -4.47
N ILE A 103 -18.21 4.89 -4.45
CA ILE A 103 -18.35 6.22 -5.07
C ILE A 103 -18.62 6.09 -6.57
N GLU A 104 -17.84 5.26 -7.27
CA GLU A 104 -18.01 5.03 -8.70
C GLU A 104 -19.39 4.43 -9.03
N THR A 105 -19.81 3.42 -8.27
CA THR A 105 -21.08 2.71 -8.49
C THR A 105 -22.28 3.62 -8.25
N GLU A 106 -22.32 4.31 -7.11
CA GLU A 106 -23.49 5.13 -6.75
C GLU A 106 -23.59 6.39 -7.63
N ILE A 107 -22.47 7.01 -8.02
CA ILE A 107 -22.49 8.11 -9.00
C ILE A 107 -23.03 7.63 -10.34
N ASN A 108 -22.53 6.51 -10.87
CA ASN A 108 -22.98 5.97 -12.16
C ASN A 108 -24.47 5.60 -12.13
N LYS A 109 -24.94 5.02 -11.03
CA LYS A 109 -26.35 4.68 -10.80
C LYS A 109 -27.24 5.93 -10.77
N GLU A 110 -26.86 6.99 -10.05
CA GLU A 110 -27.63 8.23 -10.05
C GLU A 110 -27.64 8.90 -11.43
N LEU A 111 -26.51 8.94 -12.13
CA LEU A 111 -26.42 9.51 -13.48
C LEU A 111 -27.27 8.73 -14.49
N SER A 112 -27.35 7.40 -14.37
CA SER A 112 -28.16 6.56 -15.25
C SER A 112 -29.65 6.89 -15.23
N LYS A 113 -30.16 7.44 -14.11
CA LYS A 113 -31.57 7.88 -13.99
C LYS A 113 -31.90 9.05 -14.91
N TYR A 114 -30.92 9.89 -15.24
CA TYR A 114 -31.10 11.05 -16.12
C TYR A 114 -30.98 10.70 -17.61
N ASN A 115 -30.39 9.55 -17.95
CA ASN A 115 -30.24 9.09 -19.33
C ASN A 115 -31.52 8.51 -19.97
N PHE A 116 -32.61 8.36 -19.22
CA PHE A 116 -33.90 7.85 -19.71
C PHE A 116 -34.93 8.93 -20.12
N VAL A 117 -34.61 10.22 -19.97
CA VAL A 117 -35.60 11.31 -20.16
C VAL A 117 -35.52 11.98 -21.54
N SER A 118 -34.56 11.62 -22.39
CA SER A 118 -34.35 12.28 -23.70
C SER A 118 -35.05 11.64 -24.91
N GLU A 119 -35.88 10.61 -24.72
CA GLU A 119 -36.69 10.03 -25.81
C GLU A 119 -38.19 10.05 -25.47
N LYS A 120 -38.85 11.21 -25.63
CA LYS A 120 -40.28 11.31 -25.91
C LYS A 120 -40.58 12.52 -26.79
#